data_AF-A0A0C9YP76-F1
#
_entry.id   AF-A0A0C9YP76-F1
#
_cell.length_a   1.000
_cell.length_b   1.000
_cell.length_c   1.000
_cell.angle_alpha   90.00
_cell.angle_beta   90.00
_cell.angle_gamma   90.00
#
_symmetry.space_group_name_H-M   'P 1'
#
loop_
_entity.id
_entity.type
_entity.pdbx_description
1 polymer ?
#
loop_
_entity_poly.entity_id
_entity_poly.type
_entity_poly.pdbx_seq_one_letter_code
_entity_poly.pdbx_strand_id
1 'polypeptide(L)'
;VHKLAFKIIHSMTIILPAWDAACKEVGMGVRRIPRDVLTHWNSTFDMVSFVVEYRTPVDALTDKRHLGLAAYALDEHEWLVLGQLCKILKDATLFFLRGMPNLAMVI
;
A
#
# COMPACT_ATOMS: atom_id res chain seq x y z
N VAL A 1 5.87 1.55 -1.85
CA VAL A 1 4.89 0.56 -1.32
C VAL A 1 5.52 -0.82 -1.02
N HIS A 2 5.92 -1.64 -2.00
CA HIS A 2 6.42 -3.01 -1.75
C HIS A 2 7.61 -3.12 -0.79
N LYS A 3 8.66 -2.31 -0.99
CA LYS A 3 9.84 -2.31 -0.12
C LYS A 3 9.51 -1.92 1.34
N LEU A 4 8.59 -0.98 1.54
CA LEU A 4 8.10 -0.57 2.86
C LEU A 4 7.34 -1.73 3.54
N ALA A 5 6.39 -2.34 2.83
CA ALA A 5 5.64 -3.50 3.34
C ALA A 5 6.58 -4.63 3.73
N PHE A 6 7.58 -4.93 2.90
CA PHE A 6 8.60 -5.94 3.20
C PHE A 6 9.36 -5.60 4.49
N LYS A 7 9.82 -4.36 4.67
CA LYS A 7 10.53 -3.91 5.88
C LYS A 7 9.67 -4.03 7.15
N ILE A 8 8.40 -3.65 7.07
CA ILE A 8 7.47 -3.74 8.21
C ILE A 8 7.22 -5.20 8.60
N ILE A 9 6.86 -6.04 7.63
CA ILE A 9 6.47 -7.45 7.89
C ILE A 9 7.65 -8.28 8.44
N HIS A 10 8.87 -8.03 7.96
CA HIS A 10 10.04 -8.83 8.35
C HIS A 10 10.78 -8.28 9.58
N SER A 11 10.35 -7.16 10.16
CA SER A 11 10.91 -6.62 11.42
C SER A 11 9.89 -6.73 12.54
N MET A 12 9.72 -7.96 13.03
CA MET A 12 8.67 -8.33 13.97
C MET A 12 8.79 -7.67 15.35
N THR A 13 10.01 -7.25 15.75
CA THR A 13 10.29 -6.76 17.11
C THR A 13 10.35 -5.24 17.21
N ILE A 14 10.62 -4.54 16.11
CA ILE A 14 10.86 -3.08 16.14
C ILE A 14 9.85 -2.36 15.26
N ILE A 15 9.82 -2.67 13.96
CA ILE A 15 9.02 -1.89 13.01
C ILE A 15 7.56 -2.32 13.04
N LEU A 16 7.26 -3.61 13.13
CA LEU A 16 5.88 -4.10 13.17
C LEU A 16 5.13 -3.58 14.42
N PRO A 17 5.69 -3.60 15.65
CA PRO A 17 5.03 -2.98 16.80
C PRO A 17 4.87 -1.46 16.64
N ALA A 18 5.83 -0.78 16.00
CA ALA A 18 5.73 0.65 15.74
C ALA A 18 4.62 0.99 14.72
N TRP A 19 4.40 0.12 13.74
CA TRP A 19 3.26 0.19 12.81
C TRP A 19 1.93 0.01 13.55
N ASP A 20 1.83 -1.02 14.40
CA ASP A 20 0.63 -1.28 15.19
C ASP A 20 0.30 -0.10 16.12
N ALA A 21 1.31 0.52 16.72
CA ALA A 21 1.17 1.73 17.52
C ALA A 21 0.70 2.91 16.68
N ALA A 22 1.32 3.17 15.51
CA ALA A 22 0.93 4.25 14.62
C ALA A 22 -0.53 4.13 14.15
N CYS A 23 -1.00 2.90 13.86
CA CYS A 23 -2.40 2.66 13.51
C CYS A 23 -3.35 2.98 14.67
N LYS A 24 -3.00 2.56 15.90
CA LYS A 24 -3.80 2.83 17.11
C LYS A 24 -3.84 4.32 17.48
N GLU A 25 -2.72 5.02 17.35
CA GLU A 25 -2.60 6.46 17.64
C GLU A 25 -3.59 7.30 16.81
N VAL A 26 -3.87 6.89 15.57
CA VAL A 26 -4.82 7.56 14.68
C VAL A 26 -6.24 6.94 14.71
N GLY A 27 -6.48 5.99 15.61
CA GLY A 27 -7.78 5.32 15.76
C GLY A 27 -8.13 4.34 14.63
N MET A 28 -7.16 3.94 13.79
CA MET A 28 -7.38 2.97 12.72
C MET A 28 -7.19 1.54 13.21
N GLY A 29 -7.95 0.60 12.64
CA GLY A 29 -7.76 -0.82 12.90
C GLY A 29 -6.37 -1.29 12.49
N VAL A 30 -5.71 -2.06 13.34
CA VAL A 30 -4.40 -2.65 13.02
C VAL A 30 -4.59 -3.74 11.97
N ARG A 31 -4.15 -3.46 10.74
CA ARG A 31 -4.11 -4.42 9.63
C ARG A 31 -2.68 -4.53 9.10
N ARG A 32 -2.31 -5.73 8.64
CA ARG A 32 -1.03 -5.92 7.95
C ARG A 32 -1.14 -5.38 6.52
N ILE A 33 -0.10 -4.68 6.07
CA ILE A 33 -0.01 -4.28 4.66
C ILE A 33 0.00 -5.56 3.80
N PRO A 34 -0.83 -5.64 2.75
CA PRO A 34 -0.76 -6.75 1.80
C PRO A 34 0.66 -6.89 1.25
N ARG A 35 1.08 -8.12 1.00
CA ARG A 35 2.36 -8.40 0.34
C ARG A 35 2.10 -8.62 -1.15
N ASP A 36 3.07 -8.21 -1.97
CA ASP A 36 3.04 -8.51 -3.39
C ASP A 36 3.15 -10.02 -3.61
N VAL A 37 2.30 -10.55 -4.47
CA VAL A 37 2.25 -11.96 -4.85
C VAL A 37 2.36 -12.03 -6.36
N LEU A 38 3.49 -12.57 -6.85
CA LEU A 38 3.83 -12.67 -8.28
C LEU A 38 2.73 -13.31 -9.15
N THR A 39 1.95 -14.22 -8.58
CA THR A 39 0.89 -14.95 -9.31
C THR A 39 -0.46 -14.25 -9.28
N HIS A 40 -0.59 -13.12 -8.58
CA HIS A 40 -1.85 -12.40 -8.44
C HIS A 40 -1.78 -11.07 -9.18
N TRP A 41 -2.49 -10.99 -10.31
CA TRP A 41 -2.45 -9.84 -11.22
C TRP A 41 -2.89 -8.51 -10.59
N ASN A 42 -3.66 -8.56 -9.50
CA ASN A 42 -4.17 -7.38 -8.80
C ASN A 42 -3.42 -7.06 -7.50
N SER A 43 -2.31 -7.75 -7.18
CA SER A 43 -1.55 -7.53 -5.94
C SER A 43 -1.07 -6.08 -5.79
N THR A 44 -0.62 -5.46 -6.89
CA THR A 44 -0.16 -4.07 -6.88
C THR A 44 -1.31 -3.11 -6.56
N PHE A 45 -2.50 -3.36 -7.11
CA PHE A 45 -3.70 -2.59 -6.77
C PHE A 45 -4.02 -2.69 -5.27
N ASP A 46 -4.08 -3.91 -4.73
CA ASP A 46 -4.41 -4.14 -3.33
C ASP A 46 -3.43 -3.43 -2.38
N MET A 47 -2.13 -3.49 -2.68
CA MET A 47 -1.09 -2.83 -1.89
C MET A 47 -1.16 -1.31 -1.96
N VAL A 48 -1.35 -0.74 -3.16
CA VAL A 48 -1.46 0.71 -3.36
C VAL A 48 -2.72 1.24 -2.70
N SER A 49 -3.86 0.56 -2.90
CA SER A 49 -5.14 0.89 -2.28
C SER A 49 -5.02 0.92 -0.75
N PHE A 50 -4.40 -0.12 -0.16
CA PHE A 50 -4.17 -0.18 1.27
C PHE A 50 -3.29 0.96 1.77
N VAL A 51 -2.17 1.25 1.10
CA VAL A 51 -1.24 2.31 1.56
C VAL A 51 -1.84 3.70 1.43
N VAL A 52 -2.67 3.95 0.40
CA VAL A 52 -3.43 5.20 0.28
C VAL A 52 -4.46 5.32 1.41
N GLU A 53 -5.16 4.24 1.76
CA GLU A 53 -6.08 4.20 2.90
C GLU A 53 -5.36 4.47 4.23
N TYR A 54 -4.16 3.90 4.40
CA TYR A 54 -3.32 4.03 5.60
C TYR A 54 -2.26 5.13 5.49
N ARG A 55 -2.54 6.19 4.74
CA ARG A 55 -1.59 7.31 4.57
C ARG A 55 -1.06 7.84 5.91
N THR A 56 -1.95 8.18 6.85
CA THR A 56 -1.55 8.81 8.12
C THR A 56 -0.64 7.90 8.98
N PRO A 57 -0.95 6.60 9.18
CA PRO A 57 -0.01 5.69 9.83
C PRO A 57 1.32 5.51 9.09
N VAL A 58 1.30 5.54 7.75
CA VAL A 58 2.52 5.42 6.93
C VAL A 58 3.41 6.63 7.15
N ASP A 59 2.87 7.85 7.02
CA ASP A 59 3.60 9.10 7.25
C ASP A 59 4.20 9.14 8.68
N ALA A 60 3.37 8.84 9.69
CA ALA A 60 3.80 8.80 11.09
C ALA A 60 4.90 7.75 11.36
N LEU A 61 4.88 6.63 10.63
CA LEU A 61 5.91 5.60 10.74
C LEU A 61 7.22 6.03 10.06
N THR A 62 7.14 6.64 8.88
CA THR A 62 8.33 7.06 8.12
C THR A 62 9.02 8.29 8.72
N ASP A 63 8.28 9.13 9.45
CA ASP A 63 8.81 10.30 10.16
C ASP A 63 9.64 9.93 11.40
N LYS A 64 9.45 8.73 11.96
CA LYS A 64 10.21 8.23 13.13
C LYS A 64 11.65 7.90 12.72
N ARG A 65 12.54 8.89 12.85
CA ARG A 65 13.98 8.79 12.46
C ARG A 65 14.70 7.54 12.96
N HIS A 66 14.44 7.12 14.20
CA HIS A 66 15.10 5.95 14.81
C HIS A 66 14.73 4.60 14.14
N LEU A 67 13.65 4.55 13.34
CA LEU A 67 13.24 3.35 12.59
C LEU A 67 13.99 3.19 11.26
N GLY A 68 14.72 4.22 10.81
CA GLY A 68 15.47 4.17 9.55
C GLY A 68 14.57 4.02 8.30
N LEU A 69 13.33 4.52 8.37
CA LEU A 69 12.33 4.42 7.30
C LEU A 69 12.16 5.70 6.48
N ALA A 70 12.95 6.74 6.75
CA ALA A 70 12.85 8.04 6.08
C ALA A 70 12.98 7.94 4.54
N ALA A 71 13.75 6.97 4.02
CA ALA A 71 13.87 6.74 2.58
C ALA A 71 12.58 6.20 1.90
N TYR A 72 11.54 5.90 2.68
CA TYR A 72 10.23 5.47 2.20
C TYR A 72 9.13 6.51 2.46
N ALA A 73 9.47 7.65 3.07
CA ALA A 73 8.53 8.76 3.21
C ALA A 73 8.14 9.26 1.83
N LEU A 74 6.85 9.57 1.66
CA LEU A 74 6.33 10.11 0.41
C LEU A 74 6.00 11.58 0.60
N ASP A 75 6.35 12.41 -0.37
CA ASP A 75 5.88 13.79 -0.40
C ASP A 75 4.42 13.90 -0.91
N GLU A 76 3.83 15.09 -0.82
CA GLU A 76 2.46 15.32 -1.28
C GLU A 76 2.24 15.00 -2.77
N HIS A 77 3.26 15.24 -3.60
CA HIS A 77 3.18 14.95 -5.03
C HIS A 77 3.23 13.44 -5.28
N GLU A 78 4.09 12.71 -4.61
CA GLU A 78 4.15 11.26 -4.67
C GLU A 78 2.85 10.62 -4.15
N TRP A 79 2.27 11.15 -3.08
CA TRP A 79 0.95 10.73 -2.59
C TRP A 79 -0.15 10.98 -3.62
N LEU A 80 -0.13 12.12 -4.30
CA LEU A 80 -1.06 12.44 -5.37
C LEU A 80 -0.94 11.44 -6.53
N VAL A 81 0.28 11.18 -7.00
CA VAL A 81 0.57 10.21 -8.07
C VAL A 81 0.12 8.81 -7.66
N LEU A 82 0.37 8.41 -6.42
CA LEU A 82 -0.05 7.11 -5.89
C LEU A 82 -1.58 6.97 -5.87
N GLY A 83 -2.29 8.05 -5.49
CA GLY A 83 -3.75 8.11 -5.55
C GLY A 83 -4.31 8.04 -6.97
N GLN A 84 -3.65 8.68 -7.95
CA GLN A 84 -4.01 8.57 -9.36
C GLN A 84 -3.80 7.16 -9.90
N LEU A 85 -2.65 6.55 -9.58
CA LEU A 85 -2.35 5.16 -9.94
C LEU A 85 -3.40 4.20 -9.36
N CYS A 86 -3.80 4.40 -8.10
CA CYS A 86 -4.85 3.61 -7.45
C CYS A 86 -6.16 3.60 -8.26
N LYS A 87 -6.58 4.76 -8.79
CA LYS A 87 -7.80 4.88 -9.60
C LYS A 87 -7.69 4.10 -10.90
N ILE A 88 -6.59 4.27 -11.64
CA ILE A 88 -6.35 3.55 -12.91
C ILE A 88 -6.33 2.04 -12.69
N LEU A 89 -5.64 1.59 -11.65
CA LEU A 89 -5.56 0.18 -11.29
C LEU A 89 -6.93 -0.39 -10.88
N LYS A 90 -7.75 0.39 -10.16
CA LYS A 90 -9.12 0.00 -9.81
C LYS A 90 -9.99 -0.19 -11.04
N ASP A 91 -9.93 0.74 -12.00
CA ASP A 91 -10.72 0.68 -13.22
C ASP A 91 -10.34 -0.53 -14.07
N ALA A 92 -9.03 -0.79 -14.23
CA ALA A 92 -8.53 -1.99 -14.89
C ALA A 92 -9.00 -3.26 -14.16
N THR A 93 -8.84 -3.32 -12.84
CA THR A 93 -9.25 -4.48 -12.03
C THR A 93 -10.76 -4.76 -12.20
N LEU A 94 -11.60 -3.73 -12.11
CA LEU A 94 -13.05 -3.86 -12.30
C LEU A 94 -13.42 -4.26 -13.73
N PHE A 95 -12.71 -3.76 -14.75
CA PHE A 95 -12.91 -4.14 -16.14
C PHE A 95 -12.68 -5.64 -16.34
N PHE A 96 -11.56 -6.18 -15.85
CA PHE A 96 -11.24 -7.60 -15.99
C PHE A 96 -12.09 -8.53 -15.10
N LEU A 97 -12.65 -8.01 -13.99
CA LEU A 97 -13.54 -8.77 -13.10
C LEU A 97 -14.97 -8.93 -13.62
N ARG A 98 -15.42 -8.12 -14.59
CA ARG A 98 -16.81 -8.14 -15.11
C ARG A 98 -17.15 -9.36 -15.98
N GLY A 99 -16.29 -10.38 -16.02
CA GLY A 99 -16.40 -11.57 -16.86
C GLY A 99 -15.55 -11.43 -18.12
N MET A 100 -14.90 -12.53 -18.54
CA MET A 100 -13.86 -12.56 -19.59
C MET A 100 -14.09 -11.50 -20.67
N PRO A 101 -13.32 -10.39 -20.69
CA PRO A 101 -13.36 -9.48 -21.82
C PRO A 101 -12.97 -10.32 -23.04
N ASN A 102 -13.88 -10.43 -24.00
CA ASN A 102 -13.57 -11.15 -25.22
C ASN A 102 -12.41 -10.42 -25.93
N LEU A 103 -11.64 -11.15 -26.74
CA LEU A 103 -10.44 -10.60 -27.39
C LEU A 103 -10.75 -9.31 -28.19
N ALA A 104 -11.98 -9.19 -28.71
CA ALA A 104 -12.47 -8.02 -29.44
C ALA A 104 -12.73 -6.77 -28.57
N MET A 105 -12.80 -6.90 -27.24
CA MET A 105 -12.91 -5.75 -26.32
C MET A 105 -11.55 -5.19 -25.90
N VAL A 106 -10.44 -5.89 -26.20
CA VAL A 106 -9.09 -5.53 -25.76
C VAL A 106 -8.22 -4.98 -26.90
N ILE A 107 -8.56 -5.28 -28.16
CA ILE A 107 -7.80 -4.91 -29.38
C ILE A 107 -8.62 -3.91 -30.19
#